data_AF-U2ZZY2-F1
#
_entry.id   AF-U2ZZY2-F1
#
_cell.length_a   1.000
_cell.length_b   1.000
_cell.length_c   1.000
_cell.angle_alpha   90.00
_cell.angle_beta   90.00
_cell.angle_gamma   90.00
#
_symmetry.space_group_name_H-M   'P 1'
#
loop_
_entity.id
_entity.type
_entity.pdbx_description
1 polymer ?
#
loop_
_entity_poly.entity_id
_entity_poly.type
_entity_poly.pdbx_seq_one_letter_code
_entity_poly.pdbx_strand_id
1 'polypeptide(L)'
;MNKKILISVTVATVIVCGTLFWVTKSHKVDPEFQVQLDWIAYDHLMNPGRKTRTPNWKITVEMPKNSAVERWDAVNKQPQIMFHYGRDGTIYTMNMNGTDVRLLLDRDELGELPASGYDIRSPNGRYLSIHYALNLDPTACLIFDLKERKIVTKLRSCWDGTFSKDSQSYYYSDLSPAHRQPRKVNLISGKASDVLPETITIDGSKYYPETQTQTFMINEALNLLIWSGAKKNPGGEIIERVQVGFDLETLALKEVKNYLAPECQGSFNYNPNPDYFICGYRVEQQNFVFSSSEPDEKIENASIRNVIKRNAWYFNGSANNYDNTLLRYRQPNEAGMFDKIKYYYELEIGNKDDYDRLSHLNLFIPDSLLYKFEQVDLKSFFPAIPTQEQYDESYRRQLKARKEGKE
;
A
#
# COMPACT_ATOMS: atom_id res chain seq x y z
N MET A 1 -30.06 -81.77 -34.10
CA MET A 1 -28.88 -80.87 -34.12
C MET A 1 -29.37 -79.44 -34.13
N ASN A 2 -29.53 -78.84 -32.94
CA ASN A 2 -29.97 -77.46 -32.77
C ASN A 2 -28.84 -76.70 -32.07
N LYS A 3 -28.19 -75.77 -32.79
CA LYS A 3 -27.11 -74.93 -32.28
C LYS A 3 -27.70 -73.87 -31.34
N LYS A 4 -27.34 -73.95 -30.07
CA LYS A 4 -27.55 -72.90 -29.07
C LYS A 4 -26.57 -71.76 -29.35
N ILE A 5 -27.10 -70.56 -29.56
CA ILE A 5 -26.33 -69.32 -29.62
C ILE A 5 -26.09 -68.87 -28.18
N LEU A 6 -24.81 -68.86 -27.77
CA LEU A 6 -24.35 -68.35 -26.49
C LEU A 6 -24.02 -66.87 -26.69
N ILE A 7 -24.70 -65.99 -25.95
CA ILE A 7 -24.45 -64.55 -25.92
C ILE A 7 -23.22 -64.32 -25.04
N SER A 8 -22.08 -63.98 -25.64
CA SER A 8 -20.88 -63.55 -24.92
C SER A 8 -20.97 -62.06 -24.59
N VAL A 9 -21.11 -61.76 -23.29
CA VAL A 9 -20.99 -60.42 -22.72
C VAL A 9 -19.56 -59.92 -22.94
N THR A 10 -19.41 -58.93 -23.82
CA THR A 10 -18.15 -58.20 -24.00
C THR A 10 -18.25 -56.92 -23.19
N VAL A 11 -17.52 -56.86 -22.07
CA VAL A 11 -17.34 -55.64 -21.28
C VAL A 11 -16.42 -54.73 -22.09
N ALA A 12 -17.00 -53.73 -22.75
CA ALA A 12 -16.25 -52.68 -23.42
C ALA A 12 -15.74 -51.69 -22.37
N THR A 13 -14.44 -51.75 -22.08
CA THR A 13 -13.73 -50.72 -21.32
C THR A 13 -13.70 -49.45 -22.17
N VAL A 14 -14.54 -48.48 -21.83
CA VAL A 14 -14.47 -47.12 -22.39
C VAL A 14 -13.24 -46.44 -21.78
N ILE A 15 -12.10 -46.53 -22.46
CA ILE A 15 -10.96 -45.67 -22.19
C ILE A 15 -11.33 -44.29 -22.74
N VAL A 16 -11.76 -43.42 -21.83
CA VAL A 16 -12.03 -42.00 -22.10
C VAL A 16 -10.74 -41.35 -22.61
N CYS A 17 -10.69 -41.09 -23.91
CA CYS A 17 -9.65 -40.35 -24.62
C CYS A 17 -9.70 -38.85 -24.29
N GLY A 18 -9.50 -38.49 -23.01
CA GLY A 18 -9.60 -37.11 -22.51
C GLY A 18 -8.30 -36.46 -22.03
N THR A 19 -7.15 -37.15 -22.06
CA THR A 19 -5.94 -36.71 -21.33
C THR A 19 -4.65 -36.67 -22.17
N LEU A 20 -4.73 -36.71 -23.50
CA LEU A 20 -3.53 -36.71 -24.36
C LEU A 20 -3.35 -35.46 -25.24
N PHE A 21 -4.20 -34.44 -25.11
CA PHE A 21 -4.05 -33.18 -25.87
C PHE A 21 -3.27 -32.07 -25.13
N TRP A 22 -2.81 -32.34 -23.90
CA TRP A 22 -2.08 -31.36 -23.07
C TRP A 22 -0.57 -31.63 -22.92
N VAL A 23 -0.01 -32.65 -23.57
CA VAL A 23 1.40 -33.05 -23.38
C VAL A 23 2.35 -32.53 -24.49
N THR A 24 1.87 -31.81 -25.51
CA THR A 24 2.75 -31.38 -26.63
C THR A 24 2.57 -29.93 -27.07
N LYS A 25 2.15 -29.02 -26.20
CA LYS A 25 2.52 -27.61 -26.36
C LYS A 25 3.80 -27.37 -25.57
N SER A 26 4.91 -27.27 -26.29
CA SER A 26 6.09 -26.52 -25.85
C SER A 26 5.57 -25.23 -25.22
N HIS A 27 5.63 -25.14 -23.88
CA HIS A 27 5.35 -23.90 -23.18
C HIS A 27 6.41 -22.93 -23.66
N LYS A 28 6.08 -22.11 -24.67
CA LYS A 28 6.84 -20.89 -24.90
C LYS A 28 6.53 -20.03 -23.68
N VAL A 29 7.37 -20.22 -22.66
CA VAL A 29 7.46 -19.33 -21.52
C VAL A 29 7.57 -17.92 -22.11
N ASP A 30 6.77 -17.00 -21.59
CA ASP A 30 6.83 -15.60 -21.96
C ASP A 30 8.30 -15.13 -21.93
N PRO A 31 8.85 -14.57 -23.03
CA PRO A 31 10.24 -14.15 -23.09
C PRO A 31 10.66 -13.27 -21.91
N GLU A 32 9.79 -12.38 -21.44
CA GLU A 32 10.09 -11.51 -20.30
C GLU A 32 10.16 -12.29 -18.99
N PHE A 33 9.23 -13.23 -18.78
CA PHE A 33 9.27 -14.15 -17.64
C PHE A 33 10.59 -14.92 -17.65
N GLN A 34 11.01 -15.41 -18.81
CA GLN A 34 12.19 -16.22 -18.92
C GLN A 34 13.46 -15.42 -18.59
N VAL A 35 13.56 -14.19 -19.11
CA VAL A 35 14.68 -13.28 -18.79
C VAL A 35 14.75 -13.01 -17.28
N GLN A 36 13.63 -12.73 -16.62
CA GLN A 36 13.62 -12.51 -15.16
C GLN A 36 14.04 -13.76 -14.39
N LEU A 37 13.56 -14.93 -14.80
CA LEU A 37 13.92 -16.20 -14.15
C LEU A 37 15.40 -16.54 -14.34
N ASP A 38 15.95 -16.29 -15.52
CA ASP A 38 17.38 -16.45 -15.80
C ASP A 38 18.23 -15.54 -14.91
N TRP A 39 17.82 -14.28 -14.71
CA TRP A 39 18.48 -13.36 -13.77
C TRP A 39 18.45 -13.86 -12.33
N ILE A 40 17.30 -14.36 -11.85
CA ILE A 40 17.17 -14.93 -10.50
C ILE A 40 18.13 -16.12 -10.33
N ALA A 41 18.16 -17.03 -11.32
CA ALA A 41 19.03 -18.20 -11.28
C ALA A 41 20.52 -17.83 -11.34
N TYR A 42 20.89 -16.87 -12.19
CA TYR A 42 22.25 -16.33 -12.29
C TYR A 42 22.70 -15.69 -10.98
N ASP A 43 21.86 -14.85 -10.37
CA ASP A 43 22.18 -14.18 -9.11
C ASP A 43 22.41 -15.19 -7.97
N HIS A 44 21.62 -16.26 -7.89
CA HIS A 44 21.84 -17.37 -6.96
C HIS A 44 23.16 -18.10 -7.22
N LEU A 45 23.50 -18.36 -8.50
CA LEU A 45 24.76 -18.98 -8.89
C LEU A 45 25.98 -18.12 -8.49
N MET A 46 25.85 -16.80 -8.53
CA MET A 46 26.91 -15.86 -8.13
C MET A 46 27.01 -15.70 -6.61
N ASN A 47 25.98 -16.06 -5.84
CA ASN A 47 25.91 -15.85 -4.39
C ASN A 47 25.50 -17.13 -3.62
N PRO A 48 26.22 -18.26 -3.76
CA PRO A 48 25.79 -19.56 -3.23
C PRO A 48 25.73 -19.63 -1.69
N GLY A 49 26.38 -18.71 -0.98
CA GLY A 49 26.37 -18.64 0.48
C GLY A 49 25.07 -18.10 1.09
N ARG A 50 24.15 -17.55 0.29
CA ARG A 50 22.89 -16.96 0.78
C ARG A 50 21.77 -18.00 0.77
N LYS A 51 21.50 -18.59 1.94
CA LYS A 51 20.53 -19.70 2.09
C LYS A 51 19.05 -19.29 1.94
N THR A 52 18.71 -18.02 2.08
CA THR A 52 17.32 -17.53 2.10
C THR A 52 17.18 -16.21 1.35
N ARG A 53 17.26 -16.24 0.02
CA ARG A 53 17.00 -15.05 -0.79
C ARG A 53 15.56 -15.02 -1.28
N THR A 54 14.85 -13.96 -0.93
CA THR A 54 13.60 -13.62 -1.63
C THR A 54 14.00 -13.11 -3.02
N PRO A 55 13.58 -13.78 -4.11
CA PRO A 55 13.91 -13.33 -5.45
C PRO A 55 13.31 -11.94 -5.71
N ASN A 56 14.08 -11.12 -6.42
CA ASN A 56 13.59 -9.84 -6.93
C ASN A 56 13.02 -10.05 -8.33
N TRP A 57 11.89 -9.41 -8.62
CA TRP A 57 11.23 -9.47 -9.91
C TRP A 57 11.00 -8.05 -10.42
N LYS A 58 11.48 -7.75 -11.62
CA LYS A 58 11.30 -6.42 -12.20
C LYS A 58 9.89 -6.23 -12.74
N ILE A 59 9.28 -5.10 -12.40
CA ILE A 59 8.12 -4.56 -13.11
C ILE A 59 8.61 -3.41 -13.97
N THR A 60 8.60 -3.61 -15.28
CA THR A 60 8.92 -2.56 -16.23
C THR A 60 7.72 -1.61 -16.32
N VAL A 61 7.99 -0.31 -16.19
CA VAL A 61 7.00 0.76 -16.30
C VAL A 61 7.37 1.61 -17.51
N GLU A 62 6.50 1.60 -18.50
CA GLU A 62 6.64 2.44 -19.70
C GLU A 62 5.94 3.77 -19.48
N MET A 63 6.67 4.89 -19.59
CA MET A 63 6.06 6.22 -19.59
C MET A 63 5.49 6.53 -20.98
N PRO A 64 4.16 6.70 -21.13
CA PRO A 64 3.58 7.09 -22.39
C PRO A 64 4.06 8.49 -22.79
N LYS A 65 4.34 8.70 -24.08
CA LYS A 65 4.72 10.03 -24.60
C LYS A 65 3.68 11.12 -24.23
N ASN A 66 2.40 10.74 -24.23
CA ASN A 66 1.29 11.56 -23.75
C ASN A 66 0.43 10.69 -22.82
N SER A 67 0.58 10.84 -21.52
CA SER A 67 -0.27 10.15 -20.55
C SER A 67 -1.68 10.74 -20.53
N ALA A 68 -2.70 9.88 -20.61
CA ALA A 68 -4.07 10.31 -20.37
C ALA A 68 -4.22 10.82 -18.94
N VAL A 69 -5.06 11.84 -18.74
CA VAL A 69 -5.39 12.34 -17.40
C VAL A 69 -6.24 11.28 -16.68
N GLU A 70 -5.88 10.99 -15.44
CA GLU A 70 -6.64 10.06 -14.61
C GLU A 70 -7.99 10.65 -14.26
N ARG A 71 -9.04 9.83 -14.40
CA ARG A 71 -10.38 10.22 -13.95
C ARG A 71 -10.50 9.98 -12.46
N TRP A 72 -11.02 10.97 -11.74
CA TRP A 72 -11.17 10.85 -10.29
C TRP A 72 -12.14 9.74 -9.87
N ASP A 73 -13.14 9.45 -10.70
CA ASP A 73 -14.19 8.46 -10.50
C ASP A 73 -13.92 7.13 -11.23
N ALA A 74 -12.67 6.87 -11.63
CA ALA A 74 -12.31 5.66 -12.34
C ALA A 74 -12.57 4.40 -11.51
N VAL A 75 -13.24 3.41 -12.12
CA VAL A 75 -13.45 2.09 -11.50
C VAL A 75 -12.27 1.19 -11.83
N ASN A 76 -11.40 0.97 -10.86
CA ASN A 76 -10.19 0.19 -11.02
C ASN A 76 -10.39 -1.30 -10.72
N LYS A 77 -9.64 -2.16 -11.40
CA LYS A 77 -9.66 -3.64 -11.20
C LYS A 77 -8.61 -4.12 -10.18
N GLN A 78 -7.64 -3.27 -9.88
CA GLN A 78 -6.55 -3.52 -8.93
C GLN A 78 -6.20 -2.19 -8.23
N PRO A 79 -5.49 -2.23 -7.09
CA PRO A 79 -4.92 -1.03 -6.50
C PRO A 79 -4.08 -0.23 -7.50
N GLN A 80 -4.01 1.08 -7.28
CA GLN A 80 -3.15 1.97 -8.03
C GLN A 80 -1.95 2.40 -7.19
N ILE A 81 -0.86 2.73 -7.86
CA ILE A 81 0.33 3.34 -7.27
C ILE A 81 0.46 4.74 -7.83
N MET A 82 0.44 5.74 -6.94
CA MET A 82 0.79 7.12 -7.25
C MET A 82 2.30 7.28 -7.14
N PHE A 83 2.90 8.12 -7.97
CA PHE A 83 4.35 8.37 -7.96
C PHE A 83 4.68 9.72 -8.58
N HIS A 84 5.85 10.24 -8.25
CA HIS A 84 6.38 11.47 -8.81
C HIS A 84 7.39 11.14 -9.90
N TYR A 85 7.32 11.86 -11.02
CA TYR A 85 8.24 11.71 -12.14
C TYR A 85 8.54 13.06 -12.81
N GLY A 86 9.78 13.20 -13.29
CA GLY A 86 10.28 14.42 -13.92
C GLY A 86 10.83 15.45 -12.93
N ARG A 87 11.52 16.45 -13.47
CA ARG A 87 12.23 17.50 -12.70
C ARG A 87 11.31 18.30 -11.77
N ASP A 88 10.05 18.42 -12.15
CA ASP A 88 9.08 19.30 -11.51
C ASP A 88 8.15 18.56 -10.52
N GLY A 89 8.35 17.24 -10.37
CA GLY A 89 7.58 16.42 -9.42
C GLY A 89 6.13 16.19 -9.84
N THR A 90 5.83 16.16 -11.15
CA THR A 90 4.50 15.83 -11.65
C THR A 90 4.04 14.48 -11.11
N ILE A 91 2.80 14.41 -10.65
CA ILE A 91 2.25 13.23 -9.99
C ILE A 91 1.51 12.40 -11.04
N TYR A 92 1.91 11.15 -11.16
CA TYR A 92 1.27 10.14 -12.00
C TYR A 92 0.64 9.06 -11.14
N THR A 93 -0.18 8.23 -11.77
CA THR A 93 -0.66 6.99 -11.19
C THR A 93 -0.60 5.86 -12.20
N MET A 94 -0.45 4.62 -11.73
CA MET A 94 -0.45 3.42 -12.54
C MET A 94 -1.13 2.28 -11.80
N ASN A 95 -1.50 1.22 -12.52
CA ASN A 95 -1.88 -0.04 -11.90
C ASN A 95 -0.72 -0.63 -11.08
N MET A 96 -1.05 -1.41 -10.04
CA MET A 96 -0.05 -2.09 -9.20
C MET A 96 0.91 -3.00 -9.99
N ASN A 97 0.56 -3.47 -11.18
CA ASN A 97 1.46 -4.25 -12.05
C ASN A 97 2.29 -3.40 -13.03
N GLY A 98 2.33 -2.07 -12.86
CA GLY A 98 3.12 -1.15 -13.69
C GLY A 98 2.45 -0.67 -14.98
N THR A 99 1.24 -1.13 -15.27
CA THR A 99 0.50 -0.78 -16.51
C THR A 99 -0.40 0.45 -16.35
N ASP A 100 -0.90 0.98 -17.47
CA ASP A 100 -1.90 2.07 -17.52
C ASP A 100 -1.45 3.32 -16.75
N VAL A 101 -0.25 3.81 -17.07
CA VAL A 101 0.31 5.04 -16.50
C VAL A 101 -0.51 6.26 -16.97
N ARG A 102 -0.98 7.05 -16.00
CA ARG A 102 -1.85 8.21 -16.19
C ARG A 102 -1.36 9.41 -15.41
N LEU A 103 -1.60 10.61 -15.95
CA LEU A 103 -1.31 11.87 -15.27
C LEU A 103 -2.37 12.10 -14.18
N LEU A 104 -1.96 12.18 -12.91
CA LEU A 104 -2.87 12.46 -11.80
C LEU A 104 -2.98 13.97 -11.56
N LEU A 105 -1.83 14.64 -11.42
CA LEU A 105 -1.77 16.08 -11.19
C LEU A 105 -0.49 16.66 -11.78
N ASP A 106 -0.66 17.64 -12.66
CA ASP A 106 0.45 18.39 -13.22
C ASP A 106 0.95 19.46 -12.24
N ARG A 107 2.26 19.72 -12.26
CA ARG A 107 2.89 20.75 -11.44
C ARG A 107 2.33 22.14 -11.73
N ASP A 108 2.02 22.46 -12.97
CA ASP A 108 1.51 23.77 -13.37
C ASP A 108 0.11 24.02 -12.80
N GLU A 109 -0.70 22.96 -12.70
CA GLU A 109 -2.03 23.01 -12.07
C GLU A 109 -1.94 23.15 -10.55
N LEU A 110 -0.92 22.57 -9.94
CA LEU A 110 -0.68 22.65 -8.50
C LEU A 110 -0.18 24.03 -8.07
N GLY A 111 0.66 24.69 -8.89
CA GLY A 111 1.29 25.97 -8.54
C GLY A 111 2.37 25.89 -7.44
N GLU A 112 2.44 24.79 -6.68
CA GLU A 112 3.41 24.52 -5.61
C GLU A 112 4.35 23.33 -5.89
N LEU A 113 5.60 23.39 -5.42
CA LEU A 113 6.57 22.30 -5.57
C LEU A 113 6.24 21.20 -4.56
N PRO A 114 5.96 19.95 -4.98
CA PRO A 114 5.79 18.86 -4.04
C PRO A 114 7.07 18.68 -3.19
N ALA A 115 6.91 18.53 -1.88
CA ALA A 115 8.03 18.43 -0.93
C ALA A 115 8.29 17.00 -0.46
N SER A 116 7.29 16.14 -0.54
CA SER A 116 7.42 14.75 -0.10
C SER A 116 6.47 13.86 -0.88
N GLY A 117 6.69 12.56 -0.72
CA GLY A 117 5.84 11.51 -1.24
C GLY A 117 4.86 11.00 -0.20
N TYR A 118 4.16 11.89 0.49
CA TYR A 118 3.04 11.50 1.37
C TYR A 118 1.73 11.91 0.71
N ASP A 119 1.50 11.39 -0.50
CA ASP A 119 0.27 11.66 -1.24
C ASP A 119 -0.81 10.68 -0.80
N ILE A 120 -1.94 11.22 -0.36
CA ILE A 120 -3.09 10.43 0.09
C ILE A 120 -4.28 10.83 -0.75
N ARG A 121 -4.94 9.86 -1.36
CA ARG A 121 -6.15 10.10 -2.15
C ARG A 121 -7.37 9.72 -1.33
N SER A 122 -8.45 10.50 -1.44
CA SER A 122 -9.68 10.20 -0.73
C SER A 122 -10.27 8.87 -1.23
N PRO A 123 -11.05 8.16 -0.39
CA PRO A 123 -11.59 6.84 -0.73
C PRO A 123 -12.41 6.79 -2.04
N ASN A 124 -13.14 7.87 -2.35
CA ASN A 124 -13.86 8.03 -3.62
C ASN A 124 -13.00 8.50 -4.82
N GLY A 125 -11.70 8.71 -4.62
CA GLY A 125 -10.74 9.14 -5.64
C GLY A 125 -10.74 10.64 -5.97
N ARG A 126 -11.63 11.45 -5.38
CA ARG A 126 -11.83 12.87 -5.74
C ARG A 126 -10.77 13.81 -5.19
N TYR A 127 -10.40 13.68 -3.93
CA TYR A 127 -9.50 14.61 -3.27
C TYR A 127 -8.12 14.00 -3.11
N LEU A 128 -7.10 14.85 -3.14
CA LEU A 128 -5.70 14.46 -2.98
C LEU A 128 -5.06 15.38 -1.93
N SER A 129 -4.53 14.80 -0.85
CA SER A 129 -3.67 15.49 0.09
C SER A 129 -2.22 15.36 -0.37
N ILE A 130 -1.51 16.47 -0.45
CA ILE A 130 -0.13 16.56 -0.96
C ILE A 130 0.67 17.48 -0.05
N HIS A 131 1.88 17.05 0.29
CA HIS A 131 2.86 17.90 0.96
C HIS A 131 3.63 18.74 -0.07
N TYR A 132 3.79 20.04 0.19
CA TYR A 132 4.48 20.96 -0.70
C TYR A 132 5.50 21.81 0.04
N ALA A 133 6.49 22.33 -0.70
CA ALA A 133 7.63 23.04 -0.13
C ALA A 133 7.26 24.50 0.17
N LEU A 134 6.73 24.76 1.37
CA LEU A 134 6.42 26.11 1.83
C LEU A 134 7.59 26.67 2.64
N ASN A 135 8.40 27.58 2.08
CA ASN A 135 9.53 28.21 2.79
C ASN A 135 10.46 27.19 3.49
N LEU A 136 10.72 26.04 2.85
CA LEU A 136 11.50 24.91 3.38
C LEU A 136 10.81 24.11 4.53
N ASP A 137 9.54 24.37 4.83
CA ASP A 137 8.74 23.52 5.72
C ASP A 137 8.16 22.33 4.92
N PRO A 138 8.63 21.09 5.14
CA PRO A 138 8.13 19.91 4.43
C PRO A 138 6.81 19.37 5.01
N THR A 139 6.31 19.99 6.08
CA THR A 139 5.08 19.56 6.77
C THR A 139 3.84 20.23 6.22
N ALA A 140 4.01 21.36 5.52
CA ALA A 140 2.94 22.06 4.83
C ALA A 140 2.31 21.16 3.78
N CYS A 141 0.99 21.24 3.69
CA CYS A 141 0.24 20.41 2.78
C CYS A 141 -1.00 21.14 2.28
N LEU A 142 -1.60 20.60 1.24
CA LEU A 142 -2.82 21.13 0.66
C LEU A 142 -3.74 19.99 0.30
N ILE A 143 -5.02 20.32 0.16
CA ILE A 143 -6.01 19.42 -0.38
C ILE A 143 -6.42 19.93 -1.76
N PHE A 144 -6.29 19.07 -2.76
CA PHE A 144 -6.65 19.34 -4.15
C PHE A 144 -7.90 18.56 -4.54
N ASP A 145 -8.83 19.19 -5.25
CA ASP A 145 -10.01 18.56 -5.84
C ASP A 145 -9.69 18.13 -7.28
N LEU A 146 -9.53 16.83 -7.51
CA LEU A 146 -9.22 16.26 -8.82
C LEU A 146 -10.39 16.35 -9.80
N LYS A 147 -11.64 16.52 -9.31
CA LYS A 147 -12.81 16.73 -10.16
C LYS A 147 -12.85 18.16 -10.70
N GLU A 148 -12.73 19.13 -9.80
CA GLU A 148 -12.84 20.55 -10.12
C GLU A 148 -11.47 21.17 -10.51
N ARG A 149 -10.39 20.39 -10.42
CA ARG A 149 -9.00 20.77 -10.71
C ARG A 149 -8.56 22.05 -10.00
N LYS A 150 -8.79 22.13 -8.68
CA LYS A 150 -8.44 23.31 -7.87
C LYS A 150 -8.02 22.95 -6.45
N ILE A 151 -7.23 23.83 -5.85
CA ILE A 151 -6.90 23.75 -4.43
C ILE A 151 -8.15 24.06 -3.60
N VAL A 152 -8.52 23.13 -2.73
CA VAL A 152 -9.60 23.28 -1.74
C VAL A 152 -9.13 24.12 -0.57
N THR A 153 -7.95 23.79 -0.04
CA THR A 153 -7.34 24.52 1.08
C THR A 153 -5.84 24.29 1.15
N LYS A 154 -5.10 25.25 1.70
CA LYS A 154 -3.68 25.13 2.05
C LYS A 154 -3.57 25.13 3.56
N LEU A 155 -2.83 24.17 4.10
CA LEU A 155 -2.63 23.95 5.52
C LEU A 155 -1.16 24.18 5.85
N ARG A 156 -0.92 24.75 7.04
CA ARG A 156 0.45 24.96 7.53
C ARG A 156 1.13 23.63 7.86
N SER A 157 0.38 22.66 8.35
CA SER A 157 0.83 21.27 8.47
C SER A 157 -0.35 20.29 8.44
N CYS A 158 -0.15 19.05 7.99
CA CYS A 158 -1.12 17.97 8.18
C CYS A 158 -0.49 16.60 8.46
N TRP A 159 0.11 16.50 9.64
CA TRP A 159 0.65 15.22 10.10
C TRP A 159 -0.46 14.21 10.40
N ASP A 160 -0.15 12.93 10.23
CA ASP A 160 -1.05 11.79 10.49
C ASP A 160 -2.43 11.96 9.85
N GLY A 161 -2.46 12.61 8.69
CA GLY A 161 -3.71 12.99 8.04
C GLY A 161 -4.41 11.83 7.35
N THR A 162 -5.74 11.83 7.37
CA THR A 162 -6.58 10.82 6.71
C THR A 162 -7.89 11.43 6.22
N PHE A 163 -8.44 10.87 5.15
CA PHE A 163 -9.79 11.21 4.68
C PHE A 163 -10.83 10.36 5.41
N SER A 164 -12.02 10.92 5.67
CA SER A 164 -13.18 10.09 5.99
C SER A 164 -13.55 9.20 4.81
N LYS A 165 -14.15 8.05 5.08
CA LYS A 165 -14.63 7.10 4.06
C LYS A 165 -15.64 7.72 3.12
N ASP A 166 -16.55 8.50 3.66
CA ASP A 166 -17.53 9.25 2.86
C ASP A 166 -16.89 10.38 2.01
N SER A 167 -15.58 10.62 2.17
CA SER A 167 -14.81 11.64 1.47
C SER A 167 -15.42 13.05 1.63
N GLN A 168 -16.03 13.34 2.79
CA GLN A 168 -16.53 14.68 3.14
C GLN A 168 -15.55 15.49 3.98
N SER A 169 -14.67 14.81 4.73
CA SER A 169 -13.73 15.45 5.65
C SER A 169 -12.31 14.92 5.48
N TYR A 170 -11.33 15.78 5.79
CA TYR A 170 -9.94 15.39 5.96
C TYR A 170 -9.48 15.75 7.36
N TYR A 171 -9.05 14.76 8.14
CA TYR A 171 -8.60 14.90 9.52
C TYR A 171 -7.08 14.93 9.55
N TYR A 172 -6.50 15.73 10.44
CA TYR A 172 -5.04 15.86 10.56
C TYR A 172 -4.61 16.41 11.92
N SER A 173 -3.34 16.20 12.25
CA SER A 173 -2.63 16.86 13.34
C SER A 173 -1.95 18.12 12.82
N ASP A 174 -2.26 19.27 13.43
CA ASP A 174 -1.53 20.52 13.16
C ASP A 174 -0.35 20.63 14.13
N LEU A 175 0.89 20.44 13.65
CA LEU A 175 2.07 20.46 14.53
C LEU A 175 2.53 21.86 14.93
N SER A 176 1.84 22.92 14.50
CA SER A 176 2.21 24.26 14.89
C SER A 176 2.12 24.41 16.42
N PRO A 177 3.07 25.13 17.07
CA PRO A 177 3.09 25.28 18.53
C PRO A 177 1.79 25.83 19.15
N ALA A 178 0.94 26.48 18.35
CA ALA A 178 -0.34 27.06 18.76
C ALA A 178 -1.57 26.19 18.46
N HIS A 179 -1.44 25.03 17.79
CA HIS A 179 -2.59 24.24 17.34
C HIS A 179 -2.36 22.72 17.38
N ARG A 180 -1.62 22.16 18.35
CA ARG A 180 -1.32 20.70 18.41
C ARG A 180 -2.50 19.78 18.77
N GLN A 181 -3.72 20.17 18.41
CA GLN A 181 -4.91 19.35 18.52
C GLN A 181 -5.32 18.75 17.16
N PRO A 182 -6.12 17.66 17.18
CA PRO A 182 -6.75 17.12 15.99
C PRO A 182 -7.68 18.16 15.34
N ARG A 183 -7.54 18.31 14.01
CA ARG A 183 -8.35 19.24 13.20
C ARG A 183 -9.00 18.49 12.04
N LYS A 184 -10.07 19.06 11.49
CA LYS A 184 -10.74 18.57 10.29
C LYS A 184 -10.96 19.68 9.27
N VAL A 185 -10.83 19.35 7.99
CA VAL A 185 -11.26 20.19 6.87
C VAL A 185 -12.56 19.64 6.31
N ASN A 186 -13.59 20.47 6.19
CA ASN A 186 -14.75 20.13 5.37
C ASN A 186 -14.39 20.31 3.89
N LEU A 187 -14.41 19.24 3.10
CA LEU A 187 -13.85 19.22 1.74
C LEU A 187 -14.67 20.00 0.71
N ILE A 188 -15.95 20.25 1.00
CA ILE A 188 -16.82 21.07 0.14
C ILE A 188 -16.52 22.56 0.32
N SER A 189 -16.37 23.00 1.57
CA SER A 189 -16.19 24.42 1.91
C SER A 189 -14.73 24.85 2.05
N GLY A 190 -13.80 23.90 2.19
CA GLY A 190 -12.38 24.14 2.47
C GLY A 190 -12.09 24.68 3.88
N LYS A 191 -13.10 24.79 4.74
CA LYS A 191 -12.96 25.35 6.09
C LYS A 191 -12.42 24.31 7.06
N ALA A 192 -11.37 24.68 7.79
CA ALA A 192 -10.81 23.89 8.89
C ALA A 192 -11.49 24.23 10.22
N SER A 193 -11.66 23.24 11.08
CA SER A 193 -12.15 23.39 12.45
C SER A 193 -11.48 22.39 13.38
N ASP A 194 -11.53 22.67 14.68
CA ASP A 194 -11.06 21.72 15.69
C ASP A 194 -12.06 20.57 15.82
N VAL A 195 -11.58 19.36 16.14
CA VAL A 195 -12.42 18.18 16.28
C VAL A 195 -12.75 17.89 17.74
N LEU A 196 -11.89 18.31 18.65
CA LEU A 196 -12.07 18.16 20.10
C LEU A 196 -12.39 19.53 20.72
N PRO A 197 -13.12 19.55 21.86
CA PRO A 197 -13.30 20.78 22.62
C PRO A 197 -11.97 21.26 23.19
N GLU A 198 -11.89 22.54 23.55
CA GLU A 198 -10.70 23.15 24.17
C GLU A 198 -10.22 22.39 25.41
N THR A 199 -11.17 21.82 26.16
CA THR A 199 -10.88 21.07 27.38
C THR A 199 -11.80 19.86 27.51
N ILE A 200 -11.25 18.76 28.01
CA ILE A 200 -11.97 17.50 28.27
C ILE A 200 -11.77 17.16 29.75
N THR A 201 -12.83 16.73 30.43
CA THR A 201 -12.75 16.23 31.81
C THR A 201 -12.95 14.73 31.82
N ILE A 202 -11.99 14.00 32.40
CA ILE A 202 -11.97 12.54 32.50
C ILE A 202 -11.67 12.20 33.95
N ASP A 203 -12.58 11.48 34.62
CA ASP A 203 -12.45 11.08 36.02
C ASP A 203 -12.03 12.23 36.97
N GLY A 204 -12.60 13.42 36.74
CA GLY A 204 -12.29 14.64 37.49
C GLY A 204 -10.97 15.33 37.10
N SER A 205 -10.13 14.70 36.29
CA SER A 205 -8.93 15.30 35.71
C SER A 205 -9.26 16.09 34.44
N LYS A 206 -8.75 17.32 34.38
CA LYS A 206 -8.87 18.17 33.19
C LYS A 206 -7.70 17.95 32.23
N TYR A 207 -8.02 17.83 30.95
CA TYR A 207 -7.11 17.66 29.84
C TYR A 207 -7.28 18.76 28.79
N TYR A 208 -6.19 19.11 28.12
CA TYR A 208 -6.10 20.17 27.12
C TYR A 208 -5.59 19.59 25.79
N PRO A 209 -6.47 19.19 24.86
CA PRO A 209 -6.08 18.58 23.59
C PRO A 209 -4.98 19.34 22.84
N GLU A 210 -5.04 20.67 22.82
CA GLU A 210 -4.07 21.54 22.16
C GLU A 210 -2.61 21.31 22.59
N THR A 211 -2.37 20.87 23.83
CA THR A 211 -1.01 20.70 24.37
C THR A 211 -0.70 19.26 24.79
N GLN A 212 -1.74 18.44 24.96
CA GLN A 212 -1.63 17.10 25.56
C GLN A 212 -1.96 15.97 24.59
N THR A 213 -2.34 16.26 23.34
CA THR A 213 -2.50 15.22 22.31
C THR A 213 -1.15 14.54 22.06
N GLN A 214 -1.15 13.21 22.12
CA GLN A 214 -0.05 12.37 21.64
C GLN A 214 -0.34 11.86 20.24
N THR A 215 -1.55 11.32 20.03
CA THR A 215 -2.04 10.87 18.74
C THR A 215 -3.56 10.86 18.75
N PHE A 216 -4.18 10.79 17.57
CA PHE A 216 -5.60 10.53 17.41
C PHE A 216 -5.85 9.63 16.20
N MET A 217 -6.91 8.84 16.24
CA MET A 217 -7.33 7.96 15.16
C MET A 217 -8.80 8.21 14.82
N ILE A 218 -9.09 8.34 13.53
CA ILE A 218 -10.44 8.20 12.99
C ILE A 218 -10.64 6.72 12.71
N ASN A 219 -11.36 6.04 13.59
CA ASN A 219 -11.64 4.62 13.48
C ASN A 219 -13.12 4.43 13.13
N GLU A 220 -13.39 4.35 11.83
CA GLU A 220 -14.75 4.16 11.34
C GLU A 220 -15.31 2.76 11.58
N ALA A 221 -14.45 1.74 11.75
CA ALA A 221 -14.91 0.38 12.08
C ALA A 221 -15.58 0.34 13.46
N LEU A 222 -15.10 1.16 14.40
CA LEU A 222 -15.72 1.34 15.71
C LEU A 222 -16.67 2.54 15.79
N ASN A 223 -16.78 3.33 14.73
CA ASN A 223 -17.45 4.63 14.70
C ASN A 223 -16.95 5.59 15.80
N LEU A 224 -15.63 5.70 15.95
CA LEU A 224 -14.99 6.51 16.98
C LEU A 224 -13.90 7.42 16.43
N LEU A 225 -13.78 8.61 17.01
CA LEU A 225 -12.50 9.29 17.12
C LEU A 225 -11.83 8.81 18.41
N ILE A 226 -10.72 8.11 18.30
CA ILE A 226 -9.91 7.68 19.44
C ILE A 226 -8.84 8.76 19.66
N TRP A 227 -8.82 9.35 20.85
CA TRP A 227 -7.82 10.33 21.24
C TRP A 227 -6.93 9.77 22.34
N SER A 228 -5.61 9.90 22.15
CA SER A 228 -4.60 9.56 23.16
C SER A 228 -3.98 10.84 23.73
N GLY A 229 -4.25 11.08 25.01
CA GLY A 229 -3.73 12.22 25.77
C GLY A 229 -2.58 11.84 26.70
N ALA A 230 -1.68 12.78 26.97
CA ALA A 230 -0.66 12.61 28.00
C ALA A 230 -0.40 13.90 28.79
N LYS A 231 -0.32 13.79 30.12
CA LYS A 231 0.24 14.85 30.96
C LYS A 231 1.74 14.65 31.10
N LYS A 232 2.48 15.75 31.04
CA LYS A 232 3.93 15.77 31.17
C LYS A 232 4.36 16.56 32.40
N ASN A 233 5.43 16.12 33.05
CA ASN A 233 6.10 16.93 34.07
C ASN A 233 6.88 18.11 33.42
N PRO A 234 7.43 19.06 34.20
CA PRO A 234 8.23 20.16 33.65
C PRO A 234 9.47 19.70 32.84
N GLY A 235 9.97 18.48 33.08
CA GLY A 235 11.05 17.87 32.30
C GLY A 235 10.60 17.26 30.96
N GLY A 236 9.29 17.26 30.67
CA GLY A 236 8.72 16.71 29.44
C GLY A 236 8.41 15.21 29.49
N GLU A 237 8.66 14.55 30.62
CA GLU A 237 8.36 13.12 30.79
C GLU A 237 6.87 12.90 31.02
N ILE A 238 6.34 11.84 30.41
CA ILE A 238 4.93 11.49 30.53
C ILE A 238 4.68 10.85 31.89
N ILE A 239 3.81 11.48 32.68
CA ILE A 239 3.43 11.03 34.02
C ILE A 239 2.06 10.36 34.06
N GLU A 240 1.21 10.66 33.08
CA GLU A 240 -0.14 10.12 32.97
C GLU A 240 -0.51 10.02 31.49
N ARG A 241 -1.08 8.88 31.09
CA ARG A 241 -1.65 8.66 29.75
C ARG A 241 -3.11 8.31 29.88
N VAL A 242 -3.91 8.78 28.94
CA VAL A 242 -5.33 8.46 28.84
C VAL A 242 -5.70 8.21 27.38
N GLN A 243 -6.65 7.32 27.17
CA GLN A 243 -7.28 7.09 25.88
C GLN A 243 -8.79 7.23 26.01
N VAL A 244 -9.40 7.92 25.06
CA VAL A 244 -10.83 8.22 25.06
C VAL A 244 -11.40 8.02 23.66
N GLY A 245 -12.57 7.39 23.60
CA GLY A 245 -13.37 7.27 22.40
C GLY A 245 -14.45 8.34 22.38
N PHE A 246 -14.50 9.11 21.31
CA PHE A 246 -15.59 10.03 20.98
C PHE A 246 -16.40 9.45 19.84
N ASP A 247 -17.72 9.57 19.91
CA ASP A 247 -18.59 9.25 18.78
C ASP A 247 -18.17 10.09 17.55
N LEU A 248 -17.94 9.46 16.41
CA LEU A 248 -17.37 10.18 15.26
C LEU A 248 -18.36 11.22 14.65
N GLU A 249 -19.66 10.97 14.76
CA GLU A 249 -20.70 11.85 14.21
C GLU A 249 -21.00 13.01 15.15
N THR A 250 -21.25 12.71 16.42
CA THR A 250 -21.69 13.70 17.42
C THR A 250 -20.54 14.32 18.20
N LEU A 251 -19.35 13.72 18.18
CA LEU A 251 -18.17 14.08 18.97
C LEU A 251 -18.42 14.03 20.49
N ALA A 252 -19.49 13.35 20.91
CA ALA A 252 -19.76 13.09 22.32
C ALA A 252 -18.79 12.05 22.87
N LEU A 253 -18.28 12.28 24.08
CA LEU A 253 -17.45 11.30 24.78
C LEU A 253 -18.28 10.03 25.02
N LYS A 254 -17.78 8.87 24.54
CA LYS A 254 -18.42 7.57 24.77
C LYS A 254 -17.86 6.85 25.96
N GLU A 255 -16.55 6.60 25.95
CA GLU A 255 -15.91 5.73 26.93
C GLU A 255 -14.42 6.08 27.05
N VAL A 256 -13.91 5.89 28.26
CA VAL A 256 -12.50 6.04 28.61
C VAL A 256 -11.93 4.64 28.79
N LYS A 257 -11.10 4.19 27.85
CA LYS A 257 -10.38 2.92 27.92
C LYS A 257 -9.20 2.91 26.98
N ASN A 258 -8.31 1.93 27.13
CA ASN A 258 -7.21 1.70 26.21
C ASN A 258 -7.71 1.08 24.90
N TYR A 259 -8.06 1.92 23.92
CA TYR A 259 -8.46 1.46 22.59
C TYR A 259 -7.27 0.98 21.76
N LEU A 260 -6.14 1.68 21.85
CA LEU A 260 -4.93 1.34 21.12
C LEU A 260 -3.94 0.61 22.03
N ALA A 261 -3.29 -0.42 21.47
CA ALA A 261 -2.18 -1.10 22.11
C ALA A 261 -1.04 -0.11 22.47
N PRO A 262 -0.23 -0.39 23.51
CA PRO A 262 0.85 0.51 23.95
C PRO A 262 1.78 1.00 22.83
N GLU A 263 2.08 0.13 21.88
CA GLU A 263 2.95 0.40 20.72
C GLU A 263 2.39 1.49 19.78
N CYS A 264 1.08 1.74 19.85
CA CYS A 264 0.35 2.67 18.99
C CYS A 264 0.03 4.01 19.68
N GLN A 265 0.21 4.12 21.01
CA GLN A 265 -0.19 5.31 21.78
C GLN A 265 0.68 6.55 21.53
N GLY A 266 1.86 6.39 20.91
CA GLY A 266 2.76 7.49 20.57
C GLY A 266 2.63 7.94 19.12
N SER A 267 2.40 7.01 18.20
CA SER A 267 2.24 7.24 16.77
C SER A 267 1.80 5.95 16.09
N PHE A 268 1.02 6.05 15.03
CA PHE A 268 0.70 4.95 14.14
C PHE A 268 0.65 5.48 12.71
N ASN A 269 0.49 4.57 11.74
CA ASN A 269 0.25 4.94 10.35
C ASN A 269 -1.01 4.27 9.86
N TYR A 270 -1.90 5.07 9.26
CA TYR A 270 -2.98 4.53 8.45
C TYR A 270 -2.39 3.69 7.32
N ASN A 271 -3.04 2.57 7.07
CA ASN A 271 -2.73 1.72 5.94
C ASN A 271 -3.65 2.09 4.77
N PRO A 272 -3.16 2.06 3.51
CA PRO A 272 -4.01 2.13 2.32
C PRO A 272 -5.22 1.20 2.33
N ASN A 273 -5.11 0.02 2.96
CA ASN A 273 -6.27 -0.80 3.30
C ASN A 273 -6.80 -0.36 4.68
N PRO A 274 -7.99 0.28 4.77
CA PRO A 274 -8.50 0.87 6.01
C PRO A 274 -8.88 -0.16 7.08
N ASP A 275 -8.93 -1.46 6.74
CA ASP A 275 -9.15 -2.52 7.71
C ASP A 275 -7.94 -2.71 8.65
N TYR A 276 -6.79 -2.11 8.31
CA TYR A 276 -5.55 -2.26 9.06
C TYR A 276 -4.91 -0.91 9.39
N PHE A 277 -4.04 -0.91 10.40
CA PHE A 277 -3.11 0.17 10.68
C PHE A 277 -1.82 -0.40 11.28
N ILE A 278 -0.74 0.39 11.28
CA ILE A 278 0.60 -0.09 11.64
C ILE A 278 1.23 0.76 12.75
N CYS A 279 1.89 0.10 13.69
CA CYS A 279 2.64 0.73 14.78
C CYS A 279 4.08 0.16 14.88
N GLY A 280 4.97 0.83 15.63
CA GLY A 280 6.33 0.32 15.93
C GLY A 280 7.49 0.77 15.03
N TYR A 281 7.23 1.54 13.95
CA TYR A 281 8.22 1.90 12.93
C TYR A 281 9.46 2.64 13.45
N ARG A 282 9.35 3.44 14.52
CA ARG A 282 10.44 4.35 14.97
C ARG A 282 11.31 3.82 16.10
N VAL A 283 10.90 2.76 16.79
CA VAL A 283 11.60 2.30 18.01
C VAL A 283 12.33 0.98 17.74
N GLU A 284 11.80 0.10 16.88
CA GLU A 284 12.32 -1.28 16.76
C GLU A 284 12.42 -1.83 15.32
N GLN A 285 12.25 -1.00 14.28
CA GLN A 285 12.16 -1.47 12.87
C GLN A 285 11.09 -2.57 12.66
N GLN A 286 10.03 -2.55 13.46
CA GLN A 286 8.92 -3.49 13.38
C GLN A 286 7.72 -2.86 12.67
N ASN A 287 6.95 -3.69 11.96
CA ASN A 287 5.68 -3.29 11.37
C ASN A 287 4.57 -4.08 12.07
N PHE A 288 4.24 -3.70 13.30
CA PHE A 288 3.14 -4.33 14.02
C PHE A 288 1.83 -3.90 13.39
N VAL A 289 1.14 -4.86 12.80
CA VAL A 289 -0.14 -4.64 12.14
C VAL A 289 -1.25 -4.94 13.15
N PHE A 290 -2.26 -4.08 13.14
CA PHE A 290 -3.46 -4.18 13.95
C PHE A 290 -4.69 -4.12 13.04
N SER A 291 -5.79 -4.70 13.48
CA SER A 291 -7.10 -4.56 12.80
C SER A 291 -7.78 -3.29 13.28
N SER A 292 -8.38 -2.52 12.39
CA SER A 292 -9.22 -1.37 12.76
C SER A 292 -10.42 -1.79 13.62
N SER A 293 -10.93 -3.02 13.45
CA SER A 293 -12.04 -3.56 14.25
C SER A 293 -11.63 -3.98 15.67
N GLU A 294 -10.37 -4.34 15.87
CA GLU A 294 -9.79 -4.85 17.12
C GLU A 294 -8.42 -4.18 17.35
N PRO A 295 -8.41 -2.87 17.67
CA PRO A 295 -7.22 -2.03 17.64
C PRO A 295 -6.23 -2.23 18.80
N ASP A 296 -6.60 -3.01 19.81
CA ASP A 296 -5.79 -3.32 20.99
C ASP A 296 -5.00 -4.63 20.85
N GLU A 297 -5.25 -5.43 19.81
CA GLU A 297 -4.56 -6.71 19.56
C GLU A 297 -3.71 -6.69 18.29
N LYS A 298 -2.42 -7.03 18.44
CA LYS A 298 -1.50 -7.19 17.32
C LYS A 298 -1.83 -8.45 16.54
N ILE A 299 -2.12 -8.31 15.24
CA ILE A 299 -2.48 -9.44 14.37
C ILE A 299 -1.29 -10.05 13.61
N GLU A 300 -0.21 -9.28 13.37
CA GLU A 300 1.06 -9.75 12.83
C GLU A 300 2.21 -8.75 13.03
N ASN A 301 3.45 -9.20 12.83
CA ASN A 301 4.59 -8.32 12.59
C ASN A 301 4.99 -8.47 11.12
N ALA A 302 4.53 -7.55 10.27
CA ALA A 302 4.72 -7.64 8.84
C ALA A 302 6.18 -7.38 8.44
N SER A 303 6.66 -8.14 7.45
CA SER A 303 8.03 -7.94 6.94
C SER A 303 8.18 -6.61 6.18
N ILE A 304 7.07 -6.04 5.73
CA ILE A 304 6.98 -4.79 4.98
C ILE A 304 5.77 -4.01 5.49
N ARG A 305 5.89 -2.68 5.50
CA ARG A 305 4.98 -1.76 6.18
C ARG A 305 3.50 -1.92 5.79
N ASN A 306 3.10 -1.56 4.58
CA ASN A 306 1.68 -1.47 4.23
C ASN A 306 1.11 -2.83 3.84
N VAL A 307 0.07 -3.27 4.53
CA VAL A 307 -0.67 -4.49 4.20
C VAL A 307 -1.72 -4.17 3.15
N ILE A 308 -1.57 -4.72 1.95
CA ILE A 308 -2.62 -4.68 0.92
C ILE A 308 -3.65 -5.76 1.25
N LYS A 309 -3.18 -7.01 1.38
CA LYS A 309 -3.97 -8.18 1.76
C LYS A 309 -3.12 -9.05 2.66
N ARG A 310 -3.58 -9.27 3.90
CA ARG A 310 -2.83 -10.01 4.92
C ARG A 310 -2.42 -11.39 4.42
N ASN A 311 -1.21 -11.82 4.76
CA ASN A 311 -0.58 -13.08 4.33
C ASN A 311 -0.45 -13.26 2.80
N ALA A 312 -0.62 -12.20 2.01
CA ALA A 312 -0.61 -12.30 0.55
C ALA A 312 0.17 -11.15 -0.11
N TRP A 313 -0.17 -9.90 0.18
CA TRP A 313 0.36 -8.74 -0.53
C TRP A 313 0.68 -7.59 0.42
N TYR A 314 1.89 -7.06 0.28
CA TYR A 314 2.41 -5.97 1.10
C TYR A 314 3.13 -4.96 0.22
N PHE A 315 3.12 -3.69 0.61
CA PHE A 315 3.75 -2.61 -0.12
C PHE A 315 4.54 -1.70 0.81
N ASN A 316 5.71 -1.27 0.36
CA ASN A 316 6.45 -0.19 0.98
C ASN A 316 6.79 0.82 -0.09
N GLY A 317 6.16 1.99 0.05
CA GLY A 317 6.51 3.20 -0.66
C GLY A 317 7.58 3.94 0.11
N SER A 318 8.62 4.39 -0.58
CA SER A 318 9.69 5.20 -0.01
C SER A 318 9.91 6.43 -0.88
N ALA A 319 10.36 7.51 -0.23
CA ALA A 319 10.88 8.68 -0.93
C ALA A 319 12.12 8.33 -1.77
N ASN A 320 12.85 7.28 -1.39
CA ASN A 320 14.02 6.79 -2.10
C ASN A 320 13.67 5.56 -2.96
N ASN A 321 14.11 5.57 -4.21
CA ASN A 321 13.65 4.62 -5.23
C ASN A 321 14.06 3.15 -4.96
N TYR A 322 15.09 2.93 -4.15
CA TYR A 322 15.67 1.61 -3.87
C TYR A 322 14.87 0.76 -2.89
N ASP A 323 13.98 1.37 -2.11
CA ASP A 323 13.20 0.68 -1.06
C ASP A 323 11.74 0.44 -1.47
N ASN A 324 11.34 0.97 -2.64
CA ASN A 324 10.03 0.75 -3.21
C ASN A 324 9.82 -0.73 -3.51
N THR A 325 8.87 -1.33 -2.80
CA THR A 325 8.71 -2.78 -2.79
C THR A 325 7.25 -3.17 -2.79
N LEU A 326 6.87 -4.03 -3.72
CA LEU A 326 5.66 -4.84 -3.61
C LEU A 326 6.08 -6.28 -3.28
N LEU A 327 5.65 -6.81 -2.15
CA LEU A 327 5.95 -8.18 -1.74
C LEU A 327 4.71 -9.04 -1.86
N ARG A 328 4.87 -10.16 -2.58
CA ARG A 328 3.86 -11.20 -2.72
C ARG A 328 4.30 -12.45 -2.00
N TYR A 329 3.43 -13.00 -1.17
CA TYR A 329 3.58 -14.33 -0.61
C TYR A 329 2.89 -15.37 -1.50
N ARG A 330 3.54 -16.52 -1.64
CA ARG A 330 2.97 -17.69 -2.31
C ARG A 330 1.76 -18.19 -1.52
N GLN A 331 0.66 -18.39 -2.22
CA GLN A 331 -0.56 -18.95 -1.65
C GLN A 331 -0.49 -20.49 -1.60
N PRO A 332 -1.18 -21.16 -0.67
CA PRO A 332 -1.05 -22.62 -0.49
C PRO A 332 -1.34 -23.48 -1.72
N ASN A 333 -2.13 -22.96 -2.68
CA ASN A 333 -2.49 -23.64 -3.92
C ASN A 333 -1.56 -23.32 -5.11
N GLU A 334 -0.47 -22.57 -4.90
CA GLU A 334 0.49 -22.23 -5.95
C GLU A 334 1.69 -23.20 -5.95
N ALA A 335 2.04 -23.70 -7.13
CA ALA A 335 3.16 -24.63 -7.35
C ALA A 335 4.55 -23.96 -7.34
N GLY A 336 4.61 -22.65 -7.09
CA GLY A 336 5.87 -21.90 -7.08
C GLY A 336 6.84 -22.40 -6.01
N MET A 337 8.15 -22.37 -6.30
CA MET A 337 9.17 -22.82 -5.36
C MET A 337 9.53 -21.79 -4.29
N PHE A 338 9.30 -20.50 -4.55
CA PHE A 338 9.63 -19.43 -3.63
C PHE A 338 8.45 -19.12 -2.72
N ASP A 339 8.68 -19.00 -1.42
CA ASP A 339 7.62 -18.63 -0.46
C ASP A 339 7.14 -17.18 -0.66
N LYS A 340 7.98 -16.33 -1.25
CA LYS A 340 7.65 -14.94 -1.55
C LYS A 340 8.50 -14.40 -2.71
N ILE A 341 7.98 -13.40 -3.40
CA ILE A 341 8.67 -12.63 -4.46
C ILE A 341 8.61 -11.14 -4.12
N LYS A 342 9.75 -10.46 -4.24
CA LYS A 342 9.87 -9.00 -4.10
C LYS A 342 9.83 -8.34 -5.48
N TYR A 343 8.77 -7.61 -5.78
CA TYR A 343 8.70 -6.80 -7.00
C TYR A 343 9.28 -5.40 -6.76
N TYR A 344 9.99 -4.89 -7.77
CA TYR A 344 10.48 -3.51 -7.82
C TYR A 344 10.10 -2.89 -9.18
N TYR A 345 9.80 -1.59 -9.18
CA TYR A 345 9.39 -0.86 -10.37
C TYR A 345 10.61 -0.18 -11.00
N GLU A 346 10.82 -0.38 -12.28
CA GLU A 346 11.88 0.28 -13.06
C GLU A 346 11.26 0.91 -14.31
N LEU A 347 11.65 2.15 -14.60
CA LEU A 347 11.22 2.80 -15.84
C LEU A 347 11.97 2.24 -17.03
N GLU A 348 11.25 2.02 -18.12
CA GLU A 348 11.84 1.73 -19.41
C GLU A 348 12.33 3.04 -20.06
N ILE A 349 13.49 3.52 -19.62
CA ILE A 349 14.12 4.71 -20.22
C ILE A 349 15.49 4.34 -20.77
N GLY A 350 15.78 4.84 -21.97
CA GLY A 350 17.12 4.80 -22.54
C GLY A 350 18.03 5.83 -21.87
N ASN A 351 19.21 5.37 -21.44
CA ASN A 351 20.25 6.07 -20.67
C ASN A 351 19.81 6.65 -19.31
N LYS A 352 20.77 6.61 -18.36
CA LYS A 352 20.55 6.69 -16.91
C LYS A 352 20.89 8.08 -16.38
N ASP A 353 19.97 9.04 -16.41
CA ASP A 353 20.09 10.23 -15.57
C ASP A 353 19.18 10.11 -14.32
N ASP A 354 19.50 10.81 -13.23
CA ASP A 354 18.75 10.67 -11.96
C ASP A 354 17.29 11.17 -12.03
N TYR A 355 16.92 11.90 -13.09
CA TYR A 355 15.56 12.36 -13.38
C TYR A 355 14.68 11.30 -14.08
N ASP A 356 15.24 10.12 -14.35
CA ASP A 356 14.62 8.99 -15.04
C ASP A 356 14.09 7.92 -14.08
N ARG A 357 13.58 8.31 -12.90
CA ARG A 357 13.17 7.34 -11.88
C ARG A 357 11.82 7.67 -11.25
N LEU A 358 11.06 6.61 -10.96
CA LEU A 358 9.85 6.68 -10.14
C LEU A 358 10.26 6.95 -8.70
N SER A 359 9.79 8.06 -8.14
CA SER A 359 10.00 8.41 -6.74
C SER A 359 8.69 8.55 -6.01
N HIS A 360 8.74 8.54 -4.67
CA HIS A 360 7.59 8.89 -3.84
C HIS A 360 6.35 8.00 -4.08
N LEU A 361 6.56 6.68 -4.24
CA LEU A 361 5.46 5.78 -4.55
C LEU A 361 4.50 5.65 -3.36
N ASN A 362 3.19 5.81 -3.60
CA ASN A 362 2.13 5.63 -2.62
C ASN A 362 1.03 4.73 -3.17
N LEU A 363 0.48 3.86 -2.33
CA LEU A 363 -0.60 2.97 -2.74
C LEU A 363 -1.96 3.65 -2.53
N PHE A 364 -2.85 3.49 -3.50
CA PHE A 364 -4.25 3.89 -3.42
C PHE A 364 -5.15 2.69 -3.72
N ILE A 365 -6.08 2.39 -2.81
CA ILE A 365 -7.13 1.39 -3.01
C ILE A 365 -8.48 2.14 -3.01
N PRO A 366 -9.16 2.28 -4.17
CA PRO A 366 -10.44 2.99 -4.21
C PRO A 366 -11.54 2.19 -3.52
N ASP A 367 -12.53 2.89 -2.95
CA ASP A 367 -13.67 2.26 -2.26
C ASP A 367 -14.43 1.26 -3.14
N SER A 368 -14.54 1.55 -4.44
CA SER A 368 -15.17 0.65 -5.42
C SER A 368 -14.50 -0.73 -5.50
N LEU A 369 -13.24 -0.82 -5.08
CA LEU A 369 -12.46 -2.04 -5.02
C LEU A 369 -12.45 -2.65 -3.62
N LEU A 370 -12.41 -1.82 -2.56
CA LEU A 370 -12.40 -2.25 -1.16
C LEU A 370 -13.56 -3.18 -0.79
N TYR A 371 -14.79 -2.84 -1.20
CA TYR A 371 -15.99 -3.66 -0.88
C TYR A 371 -15.90 -5.12 -1.35
N LYS A 372 -15.14 -5.38 -2.42
CA LYS A 372 -14.97 -6.71 -3.02
C LYS A 372 -13.52 -7.19 -2.95
N PHE A 373 -12.68 -6.53 -2.15
CA PHE A 373 -11.23 -6.72 -2.19
C PHE A 373 -10.82 -8.16 -1.91
N GLU A 374 -11.52 -8.81 -0.99
CA GLU A 374 -11.29 -10.21 -0.67
C GLU A 374 -11.48 -11.17 -1.86
N GLN A 375 -12.35 -10.80 -2.81
CA GLN A 375 -12.64 -11.57 -4.04
C GLN A 375 -11.69 -11.22 -5.18
N VAL A 376 -10.91 -10.14 -5.06
CA VAL A 376 -9.96 -9.72 -6.10
C VAL A 376 -8.76 -10.67 -6.07
N ASP A 377 -8.60 -11.41 -7.16
CA ASP A 377 -7.43 -12.25 -7.36
C ASP A 377 -6.26 -11.42 -7.90
N LEU A 378 -5.57 -10.71 -7.00
CA LEU A 378 -4.42 -9.87 -7.36
C LEU A 378 -3.33 -10.65 -8.12
N LYS A 379 -3.21 -11.96 -7.88
CA LYS A 379 -2.21 -12.81 -8.54
C LYS A 379 -2.40 -12.88 -10.06
N SER A 380 -3.63 -12.69 -10.54
CA SER A 380 -3.96 -12.73 -11.97
C SER A 380 -3.32 -11.58 -12.77
N PHE A 381 -2.90 -10.50 -12.10
CA PHE A 381 -2.24 -9.35 -12.73
C PHE A 381 -0.72 -9.48 -12.78
N PHE A 382 -0.14 -10.51 -12.17
CA PHE A 382 1.30 -10.71 -12.05
C PHE A 382 1.73 -12.06 -12.61
N PRO A 383 2.99 -12.20 -13.05
CA PRO A 383 3.53 -13.50 -13.42
C PRO A 383 3.40 -14.52 -12.28
N ALA A 384 3.21 -15.79 -12.64
CA ALA A 384 3.19 -16.87 -11.66
C ALA A 384 4.55 -16.97 -10.94
N ILE A 385 4.55 -17.39 -9.66
CA ILE A 385 5.80 -17.70 -8.98
C ILE A 385 6.44 -18.91 -9.67
N PRO A 386 7.71 -18.84 -10.12
CA PRO A 386 8.36 -19.93 -10.84
C PRO A 386 8.31 -21.25 -10.07
N THR A 387 8.05 -22.35 -10.78
CA THR A 387 8.14 -23.70 -10.20
C THR A 387 9.59 -24.13 -10.04
N GLN A 388 9.83 -25.18 -9.25
CA GLN A 388 11.17 -25.76 -9.10
C GLN A 388 11.76 -26.21 -10.44
N GLU A 389 10.94 -26.81 -11.30
CA GLU A 389 11.37 -27.29 -12.63
C GLU A 389 11.83 -26.14 -13.53
N GLN A 390 11.04 -25.06 -13.60
CA GLN A 390 11.38 -23.87 -14.39
C GLN A 390 12.69 -23.22 -13.92
N TYR A 391 12.85 -23.12 -12.60
CA TYR A 391 14.07 -22.59 -12.01
C TYR A 391 15.28 -23.49 -12.29
N ASP A 392 15.16 -24.80 -12.11
CA ASP A 392 16.26 -25.74 -12.33
C ASP A 392 16.72 -25.75 -13.79
N GLU A 393 15.80 -25.61 -14.74
CA GLU A 393 16.13 -25.44 -16.15
C GLU A 393 16.94 -24.16 -16.38
N SER A 394 16.46 -23.04 -15.86
CA SER A 394 17.14 -21.74 -15.99
C SER A 394 18.52 -21.77 -15.32
N TYR A 395 18.63 -22.33 -14.11
CA TYR A 395 19.89 -22.53 -13.40
C TYR A 395 20.88 -23.39 -14.19
N ARG A 396 20.43 -24.48 -14.82
CA ARG A 396 21.28 -25.30 -15.69
C ARG A 396 21.76 -24.54 -16.92
N ARG A 397 20.92 -23.70 -17.55
CA ARG A 397 21.33 -22.84 -18.67
C ARG A 397 22.38 -21.82 -18.24
N GLN A 398 22.17 -21.11 -17.12
CA GLN A 398 23.12 -20.13 -16.59
C GLN A 398 24.46 -20.79 -16.20
N LEU A 399 24.41 -21.96 -15.56
CA LEU A 399 25.62 -22.73 -15.23
C LEU A 399 26.40 -23.16 -16.47
N LYS A 400 25.70 -23.55 -17.55
CA LYS A 400 26.31 -23.91 -18.82
C LYS A 400 26.94 -22.70 -19.51
N ALA A 401 26.20 -21.59 -19.63
CA ALA A 401 26.69 -20.34 -20.21
C ALA A 401 27.99 -19.86 -19.53
N ARG A 402 28.01 -19.90 -18.19
CA ARG A 402 29.18 -19.57 -17.38
C ARG A 402 30.38 -20.49 -17.64
N LYS A 403 30.16 -21.81 -17.75
CA LYS A 403 31.23 -22.77 -18.08
C LYS A 403 31.79 -22.57 -19.49
N GLU A 404 31.00 -22.04 -20.41
CA GLU A 404 31.38 -21.75 -21.79
C GLU A 404 31.95 -20.34 -22.00
N GLY A 405 32.06 -19.52 -20.93
CA GLY A 405 32.58 -18.14 -21.02
C GLY A 405 31.66 -17.19 -21.79
N LYS A 406 30.37 -17.50 -21.89
CA LYS A 406 29.35 -16.61 -22.45
C LYS A 406 28.62 -15.97 -21.27
N GLU A 407 28.88 -14.69 -21.04
CA GLU A 407 28.12 -13.85 -20.11
C GLU A 407 27.00 -13.12 -20.85
#